data_AF-A0AAV7MEL8-F1
#
_entry.id   AF-A0AAV7MEL8-F1
#
_cell.length_a   1.000
_cell.length_b   1.000
_cell.length_c   1.000
_cell.angle_alpha   90.00
_cell.angle_beta   90.00
_cell.angle_gamma   90.00
#
_symmetry.space_group_name_H-M   'P 1'
#
loop_
_entity.id
_entity.type
_entity.pdbx_description
1 polymer ?
#
loop_
_entity_poly.entity_id
_entity_poly.type
_entity_poly.pdbx_seq_one_letter_code
_entity_poly.pdbx_strand_id
1 'polypeptide(L)'
;MSEVEKHIGAGDDTSLNGIRLYCTSQKGVTYTIESSVGEFGDWSPVTWCPAGYLKSFQLKVEEDQGALDDTAANNIKFRCTAGAIIEGPGGDFGQYGGWSDDCAIGGICGMETKMEPYGGAFVDDTSINDVRFYCC
;
A
#
# COMPACT_ATOMS: atom_id res chain seq x y z
N MET A 1 -2.55 6.36 9.23
CA MET A 1 -2.38 7.24 8.03
C MET A 1 -1.41 6.55 7.09
N SER A 2 -1.28 6.94 5.82
CA SER A 2 -0.47 6.18 4.85
C SER A 2 0.30 7.08 3.87
N GLU A 3 1.53 6.66 3.57
CA GLU A 3 2.36 7.06 2.43
C GLU A 3 2.63 5.84 1.56
N VAL A 4 2.76 6.07 0.28
CA VAL A 4 3.01 5.04 -0.72
C VAL A 4 4.22 5.48 -1.55
N GLU A 5 5.19 4.60 -1.74
CA GLU A 5 6.37 4.92 -2.57
C GLU A 5 6.02 4.74 -4.05
N LYS A 6 6.34 5.75 -4.87
CA LYS A 6 6.19 5.72 -6.33
C LYS A 6 7.58 5.62 -6.97
N HIS A 7 7.75 4.75 -7.96
CA HIS A 7 8.91 4.80 -8.84
C HIS A 7 8.81 6.03 -9.78
N ILE A 8 9.79 6.93 -9.75
CA ILE A 8 9.90 8.08 -10.68
C ILE A 8 11.19 7.90 -11.51
N GLY A 9 11.16 6.95 -12.43
CA GLY A 9 12.19 6.74 -13.45
C GLY A 9 11.55 6.79 -14.83
N ALA A 10 12.27 7.29 -15.85
CA ALA A 10 11.76 7.46 -17.22
C ALA A 10 11.57 6.14 -18.00
N GLY A 11 11.16 5.05 -17.33
CA GLY A 11 11.14 3.70 -17.86
C GLY A 11 9.95 2.85 -17.41
N ASP A 12 9.60 2.84 -16.12
CA ASP A 12 8.53 1.97 -15.58
C ASP A 12 7.70 2.71 -14.51
N ASP A 13 6.52 3.19 -14.90
CA ASP A 13 5.52 3.86 -14.04
C ASP A 13 4.58 2.84 -13.35
N THR A 14 5.07 1.63 -13.05
CA THR A 14 4.18 0.45 -13.11
C THR A 14 3.95 -0.30 -11.79
N SER A 15 4.51 0.09 -10.64
CA SER A 15 4.21 -0.62 -9.38
C SER A 15 4.45 0.17 -8.09
N LEU A 16 3.80 -0.26 -7.00
CA LEU A 16 4.07 0.14 -5.63
C LEU A 16 5.28 -0.60 -5.09
N ASN A 17 6.27 0.14 -4.62
CA ASN A 17 7.50 -0.46 -4.07
C ASN A 17 7.48 -0.47 -2.53
N GLY A 18 6.69 0.41 -1.92
CA GLY A 18 6.64 0.57 -0.47
C GLY A 18 5.31 1.11 0.01
N ILE A 19 4.87 0.66 1.18
CA ILE A 19 3.79 1.26 1.95
C ILE A 19 4.37 1.64 3.31
N ARG A 20 4.13 2.87 3.76
CA ARG A 20 4.47 3.36 5.09
C ARG A 20 3.19 3.80 5.77
N LEU A 21 2.89 3.28 6.96
CA LEU A 21 1.81 3.82 7.77
C LEU A 21 2.35 4.75 8.85
N TYR A 22 1.58 5.79 9.15
CA TYR A 22 1.77 6.61 10.34
C TYR A 22 0.71 6.19 11.36
N CYS A 23 1.16 5.79 12.54
CA CYS A 23 0.33 5.33 13.63
C CYS A 23 0.48 6.29 14.81
N THR A 24 -0.61 6.50 15.56
CA THR A 24 -0.58 7.28 16.79
C THR A 24 -0.84 6.34 17.96
N SER A 25 0.11 6.26 18.88
CA SER A 25 -0.04 5.50 20.12
C SER A 25 -1.13 6.08 21.01
N GLN A 26 -1.61 5.30 21.99
CA GLN A 26 -2.55 5.76 23.02
C GLN A 26 -2.04 6.97 23.82
N LYS A 27 -0.72 7.19 23.84
CA LYS A 27 -0.08 8.34 24.51
C LYS A 27 0.06 9.58 23.62
N GLY A 28 -0.49 9.55 22.41
CA GLY A 28 -0.42 10.65 21.44
C GLY A 28 0.90 10.74 20.68
N VAL A 29 1.80 9.77 20.84
CA VAL A 29 3.08 9.72 20.10
C VAL A 29 2.83 9.13 18.72
N THR A 30 3.21 9.87 17.67
CA THR A 30 3.17 9.40 16.27
C THR A 30 4.46 8.67 15.93
N TYR A 31 4.35 7.52 15.26
CA TYR A 31 5.46 6.72 14.76
C TYR A 31 5.12 6.13 13.40
N THR A 32 6.12 5.72 12.64
CA THR A 32 5.95 5.07 11.33
C THR A 32 6.11 3.56 11.46
N ILE A 33 5.36 2.82 10.63
CA ILE A 33 5.56 1.39 10.41
C ILE A 33 5.71 1.12 8.92
N GLU A 34 6.65 0.24 8.61
CA GLU A 34 7.02 -0.24 7.28
C GLU A 34 7.15 -1.77 7.38
N SER A 35 6.92 -2.48 6.28
CA SER A 35 7.23 -3.92 6.17
C SER A 35 8.39 -4.06 5.19
N SER A 36 8.29 -4.92 4.19
CA SER A 36 9.23 -4.92 3.07
C SER A 36 8.96 -3.71 2.17
N VAL A 37 10.03 -2.98 1.86
CA VAL A 37 10.05 -1.83 0.94
C VAL A 37 11.11 -2.09 -0.12
N GLY A 38 10.85 -1.65 -1.36
CA GLY A 38 11.78 -1.75 -2.47
C GLY A 38 13.02 -0.88 -2.29
N GLU A 39 14.05 -1.15 -3.08
CA GLU A 39 15.32 -0.43 -3.02
C GLU A 39 15.27 0.95 -3.73
N PHE A 40 14.27 1.16 -4.61
CA PHE A 40 14.20 2.32 -5.49
C PHE A 40 12.80 2.95 -5.52
N GLY A 41 12.74 4.29 -5.48
CA GLY A 41 11.54 5.09 -5.59
C GLY A 41 11.56 6.28 -4.62
N ASP A 42 10.58 7.17 -4.76
CA ASP A 42 10.39 8.31 -3.87
C ASP A 42 9.07 8.16 -3.11
N TRP A 43 9.09 8.44 -1.80
CA TRP A 43 7.88 8.45 -0.99
C TRP A 43 6.95 9.57 -1.42
N SER A 44 5.69 9.23 -1.68
CA SER A 44 4.64 10.23 -1.86
C SER A 44 4.43 11.05 -0.59
N PRO A 45 3.88 12.28 -0.67
CA PRO A 45 3.38 12.98 0.51
C PRO A 45 2.33 12.17 1.29
N VAL A 46 2.39 12.21 2.63
CA VAL A 46 1.38 11.58 3.50
C VAL A 46 -0.04 12.04 3.15
N THR A 47 -0.93 11.07 2.97
CA THR A 47 -2.37 11.33 2.91
C THR A 47 -3.01 10.97 4.25
N TRP A 48 -3.69 11.96 4.85
CA TRP A 48 -4.29 11.85 6.17
C TRP A 48 -5.79 11.59 6.07
N CYS A 49 -6.30 10.72 6.93
CA CYS A 49 -7.74 10.74 7.22
C CYS A 49 -8.10 12.12 7.80
N PRO A 50 -9.10 12.82 7.26
CA PRO A 50 -9.54 14.10 7.80
C PRO A 50 -9.97 14.00 9.28
N ALA A 51 -10.52 12.85 9.66
CA ALA A 51 -10.81 12.47 11.03
C ALA A 51 -10.72 10.95 11.20
N GLY A 52 -10.38 10.50 12.40
CA GLY A 52 -10.32 9.09 12.76
C GLY A 52 -9.08 8.36 12.26
N TYR A 53 -9.20 7.03 12.10
CA TYR A 53 -8.11 6.12 11.75
C TYR A 53 -8.44 5.33 10.49
N LEU A 54 -7.45 4.67 9.90
CA LEU A 54 -7.68 3.72 8.80
C LEU A 54 -8.40 2.49 9.36
N LYS A 55 -9.41 1.97 8.66
CA LYS A 55 -10.18 0.79 9.10
C LYS A 55 -10.34 -0.32 8.06
N SER A 56 -10.16 -0.01 6.78
CA SER A 56 -10.27 -0.96 5.67
C SER A 56 -9.49 -0.41 4.48
N PHE A 57 -9.15 -1.27 3.51
CA PHE A 57 -8.39 -0.90 2.33
C PHE A 57 -8.92 -1.56 1.05
N GLN A 58 -8.53 -1.02 -0.10
CA GLN A 58 -8.62 -1.67 -1.40
C GLN A 58 -7.27 -1.55 -2.10
N LEU A 59 -6.80 -2.65 -2.66
CA LEU A 59 -5.62 -2.67 -3.52
C LEU A 59 -6.04 -2.51 -4.98
N LYS A 60 -5.30 -1.71 -5.73
CA LYS A 60 -5.40 -1.61 -7.19
C LYS A 60 -4.32 -2.50 -7.77
N VAL A 61 -4.73 -3.48 -8.55
CA VAL A 61 -3.84 -4.49 -9.14
C VAL A 61 -4.14 -4.64 -10.62
N GLU A 62 -3.15 -4.97 -11.44
CA GLU A 62 -3.41 -5.37 -12.83
C GLU A 62 -4.10 -6.73 -12.90
N GLU A 63 -4.95 -6.94 -13.92
CA GLU A 63 -5.57 -8.25 -14.10
C GLU A 63 -4.55 -9.26 -14.62
N ASP A 64 -4.62 -10.48 -14.10
CA ASP A 64 -3.85 -11.65 -14.50
C ASP A 64 -3.86 -11.81 -16.04
N GLN A 65 -2.69 -11.67 -16.67
CA GLN A 65 -2.48 -11.79 -18.12
C GLN A 65 -2.32 -13.27 -18.57
N GLY A 66 -2.49 -14.25 -17.68
CA GLY A 66 -2.45 -15.67 -17.99
C GLY A 66 -1.13 -16.35 -17.62
N ALA A 67 -0.47 -17.03 -18.56
CA ALA A 67 0.67 -17.93 -18.29
C ALA A 67 1.97 -17.24 -17.84
N LEU A 68 1.92 -15.92 -17.63
CA LEU A 68 2.98 -15.08 -17.11
C LEU A 68 2.36 -14.30 -15.94
N ASP A 69 2.82 -14.60 -14.72
CA ASP A 69 2.67 -13.72 -13.55
C ASP A 69 3.29 -12.35 -13.96
N ASP A 70 2.79 -11.18 -13.57
CA ASP A 70 2.86 -10.68 -12.20
C ASP A 70 1.72 -9.68 -11.92
N THR A 71 0.87 -9.98 -10.95
CA THR A 71 -0.14 -9.05 -10.44
C THR A 71 0.51 -8.05 -9.47
N ALA A 72 1.22 -7.06 -10.02
CA ALA A 72 1.80 -5.99 -9.20
C ALA A 72 0.70 -5.05 -8.65
N ALA A 73 0.84 -4.63 -7.40
CA ALA A 73 0.00 -3.60 -6.82
C ALA A 73 0.42 -2.23 -7.35
N ASN A 74 -0.54 -1.47 -7.88
CA ASN A 74 -0.28 -0.16 -8.50
C ASN A 74 -0.73 1.01 -7.63
N ASN A 75 -1.73 0.79 -6.78
CA ASN A 75 -2.22 1.82 -5.87
C ASN A 75 -2.98 1.20 -4.69
N ILE A 76 -3.25 2.01 -3.66
CA ILE A 76 -4.04 1.60 -2.51
C ILE A 76 -4.99 2.72 -2.08
N LYS A 77 -6.21 2.32 -1.72
CA LYS A 77 -7.22 3.14 -1.05
C LYS A 77 -7.40 2.69 0.37
N PHE A 78 -7.70 3.63 1.25
CA PHE A 78 -8.13 3.34 2.60
C PHE A 78 -9.47 4.00 2.90
N ARG A 79 -10.26 3.30 3.71
CA ARG A 79 -11.44 3.85 4.36
C ARG A 79 -11.08 4.26 5.76
N CYS A 80 -11.48 5.47 6.13
CA CYS A 80 -11.33 6.03 7.47
C CYS A 80 -12.53 5.68 8.35
N THR A 81 -12.33 5.61 9.67
CA THR A 81 -13.42 5.38 10.64
C THR A 81 -14.49 6.46 10.60
N ALA A 82 -14.12 7.69 10.23
CA ALA A 82 -15.05 8.80 10.02
C ALA A 82 -15.72 8.82 8.63
N GLY A 83 -15.55 7.77 7.82
CA GLY A 83 -16.25 7.58 6.54
C GLY A 83 -15.55 8.17 5.31
N ALA A 84 -14.49 8.96 5.49
CA ALA A 84 -13.67 9.42 4.36
C ALA A 84 -12.96 8.26 3.66
N ILE A 85 -12.76 8.38 2.35
CA ILE A 85 -11.88 7.50 1.57
C ILE A 85 -10.67 8.33 1.16
N ILE A 86 -9.49 7.77 1.35
CA ILE A 86 -8.22 8.35 0.92
C ILE A 86 -7.54 7.40 -0.08
N GLU A 87 -6.83 7.96 -1.05
CA GLU A 87 -6.19 7.24 -2.15
C GLU A 87 -4.75 7.73 -2.27
N GLY A 88 -3.80 6.80 -2.43
CA GLY A 88 -2.41 7.15 -2.71
C GLY A 88 -2.26 7.71 -4.14
N PRO A 89 -1.17 8.42 -4.45
CA PRO A 89 -0.90 8.91 -5.81
C PRO A 89 -0.28 7.83 -6.71
N GLY A 90 -0.62 6.57 -6.49
CA GLY A 90 -0.12 5.43 -7.28
C GLY A 90 -0.57 5.46 -8.74
N GLY A 91 -0.23 4.40 -9.48
CA GLY A 91 -0.41 4.33 -10.93
C GLY A 91 -1.87 4.30 -11.42
N ASP A 92 -2.05 4.72 -12.68
CA ASP A 92 -3.37 4.74 -13.35
C ASP A 92 -3.82 3.36 -13.84
N PHE A 93 -2.90 2.38 -13.91
CA PHE A 93 -3.16 1.03 -14.43
C PHE A 93 -3.74 0.08 -13.39
N GLY A 94 -4.46 -0.95 -13.87
CA GLY A 94 -5.15 -1.95 -13.05
C GLY A 94 -6.54 -1.55 -12.55
N GLN A 95 -7.17 -2.46 -11.82
CA GLN A 95 -8.51 -2.30 -11.23
C GLN A 95 -8.45 -2.43 -9.71
N TYR A 96 -9.32 -1.70 -9.02
CA TYR A 96 -9.48 -1.88 -7.58
C TYR A 96 -10.23 -3.18 -7.30
N GLY A 97 -9.65 -4.03 -6.44
CA GLY A 97 -10.32 -5.21 -5.92
C GLY A 97 -11.45 -4.87 -4.94
N GLY A 98 -12.01 -5.89 -4.28
CA GLY A 98 -12.98 -5.70 -3.20
C GLY A 98 -12.39 -4.97 -2.00
N TRP A 99 -13.22 -4.28 -1.22
CA TRP A 99 -12.82 -3.75 0.08
C TRP A 99 -12.45 -4.90 1.00
N SER A 100 -11.40 -4.73 1.79
CA SER A 100 -11.14 -5.59 2.93
C SER A 100 -12.26 -5.49 3.95
N ASP A 101 -12.35 -6.48 4.83
CA ASP A 101 -13.14 -6.35 6.04
C ASP A 101 -12.74 -5.09 6.82
N ASP A 102 -13.72 -4.52 7.50
CA ASP A 102 -13.51 -3.40 8.40
C ASP A 102 -12.91 -3.90 9.72
N CYS A 103 -11.91 -3.19 10.25
CA CYS A 103 -11.53 -3.35 11.66
C CYS A 103 -12.73 -2.99 12.55
N ALA A 104 -13.28 -4.01 13.22
CA ALA A 104 -14.52 -3.88 14.00
C ALA A 104 -14.38 -2.96 15.22
N ILE A 105 -13.20 -2.96 15.83
CA ILE A 105 -12.82 -2.09 16.95
C ILE A 105 -11.47 -1.47 16.59
N GLY A 106 -11.33 -0.17 16.85
CA GLY A 106 -10.10 0.56 16.57
C GLY A 106 -9.86 0.84 15.09
N GLY A 107 -8.66 0.52 14.61
CA GLY A 107 -8.20 0.72 13.24
C GLY A 107 -6.98 -0.12 12.91
N ILE A 108 -6.33 0.22 11.80
CA ILE A 108 -5.13 -0.48 11.34
C ILE A 108 -3.93 -0.05 12.20
N CYS A 109 -3.24 -1.04 12.77
CA CYS A 109 -2.11 -0.87 13.70
C CYS A 109 -0.82 -1.57 13.28
N GLY A 110 -0.88 -2.40 12.24
CA GLY A 110 0.25 -3.19 11.75
C GLY A 110 0.04 -3.56 10.29
N MET A 111 1.12 -3.95 9.62
CA MET A 111 1.05 -4.46 8.25
C MET A 111 2.17 -5.46 7.94
N GLU A 112 1.94 -6.25 6.90
CA GLU A 112 2.86 -7.22 6.32
C GLU A 112 2.68 -7.16 4.80
N THR A 113 3.73 -6.76 4.08
CA THR A 113 3.73 -6.72 2.62
C THR A 113 4.26 -8.03 2.06
N LYS A 114 3.65 -8.50 0.97
CA LYS A 114 4.15 -9.60 0.16
C LYS A 114 4.87 -9.00 -1.05
N MET A 115 6.17 -9.24 -1.13
CA MET A 115 7.06 -8.80 -2.20
C MET A 115 7.72 -10.04 -2.81
N GLU A 116 8.04 -10.01 -4.10
CA GLU A 116 8.74 -11.11 -4.73
C GLU A 116 10.21 -11.17 -4.29
N PRO A 117 10.78 -12.37 -4.13
CA PRO A 117 12.20 -12.51 -3.84
C PRO A 117 13.04 -12.21 -5.08
N TYR A 118 14.14 -11.47 -4.89
CA TYR A 118 15.14 -11.15 -5.91
C TYR A 118 15.56 -12.39 -6.75
N GLY A 119 15.08 -12.46 -7.99
CA GLY A 119 15.34 -13.50 -8.99
C GLY A 119 16.59 -13.27 -9.85
N GLY A 120 17.19 -12.07 -9.80
CA GLY A 120 18.48 -11.75 -10.42
C GLY A 120 18.40 -10.65 -11.49
N ALA A 121 19.53 -10.33 -12.14
CA ALA A 121 19.72 -9.15 -12.99
C ALA A 121 18.81 -9.01 -14.25
N PHE A 122 17.86 -9.92 -14.46
CA PHE A 122 16.95 -9.95 -15.61
C PHE A 122 15.49 -10.19 -15.23
N VAL A 123 15.14 -10.14 -13.93
CA VAL A 123 13.77 -10.26 -13.42
C VAL A 123 13.44 -8.95 -12.71
N ASP A 124 12.25 -8.39 -12.97
CA ASP A 124 11.80 -7.16 -12.32
C ASP A 124 11.39 -7.50 -10.88
N ASP A 125 12.32 -7.31 -9.96
CA ASP A 125 12.31 -7.94 -8.63
C ASP A 125 11.76 -7.03 -7.51
N THR A 126 11.01 -5.97 -7.82
CA THR A 126 10.87 -4.84 -6.87
C THR A 126 9.46 -4.30 -6.63
N SER A 127 8.41 -5.07 -6.89
CA SER A 127 7.02 -4.63 -6.69
C SER A 127 6.32 -5.35 -5.52
N ILE A 128 5.39 -4.67 -4.86
CA ILE A 128 4.48 -5.25 -3.87
C ILE A 128 3.38 -6.01 -4.62
N ASN A 129 3.17 -7.29 -4.31
CA ASN A 129 2.11 -8.10 -4.91
C ASN A 129 0.85 -8.13 -4.05
N ASP A 130 1.02 -8.07 -2.72
CA ASP A 130 -0.11 -8.07 -1.78
C ASP A 130 0.25 -7.39 -0.46
N VAL A 131 -0.76 -7.02 0.32
CA VAL A 131 -0.58 -6.47 1.66
C VAL A 131 -1.65 -6.97 2.60
N ARG A 132 -1.22 -7.37 3.80
CA ARG A 132 -2.09 -7.70 4.92
C ARG A 132 -1.96 -6.65 6.00
N PHE A 133 -3.08 -6.13 6.47
CA PHE A 133 -3.14 -5.23 7.63
C PHE A 133 -3.64 -5.95 8.89
N TYR A 134 -3.20 -5.45 10.05
CA TYR A 134 -3.59 -5.93 11.37
C TYR A 134 -4.45 -4.88 12.07
N CYS A 135 -5.52 -5.32 12.75
CA CYS A 135 -6.45 -4.46 13.48
C CYS A 135 -6.15 -4.42 14.98
N CYS A 136 -6.20 -3.21 15.55
CA CYS A 136 -6.20 -2.89 16.98
C CYS A 136 -7.10 -1.67 17.20
#